data_AF-A0A3D3PCG7-F1
#
_entry.id   AF-A0A3D3PCG7-F1
#
_cell.length_a   1.000
_cell.length_b   1.000
_cell.length_c   1.000
_cell.angle_alpha   90.00
_cell.angle_beta   90.00
_cell.angle_gamma   90.00
#
_symmetry.space_group_name_H-M   'P 1'
#
loop_
_entity.id
_entity.type
_entity.pdbx_description
1 polymer ?
#
loop_
_entity_poly.entity_id
_entity_poly.type
_entity_poly.pdbx_seq_one_letter_code
_entity_poly.pdbx_strand_id
1 'polypeptide(L)' 'MPANRLEKLLEFIKNEPGDPFLKYALATEYLRLDDPDKALQYYQDLITNHKEYVGTYYHLG' A
#
# COMPACT_ATOMS: atom_id res chain seq x y z
N MET A 1 8.28 -13.48 11.47
CA MET A 1 7.25 -14.08 10.61
C MET A 1 6.55 -12.97 9.84
N PRO A 2 6.64 -12.96 8.50
CA PRO A 2 6.10 -11.86 7.66
C PRO A 2 4.56 -11.79 7.63
N ALA A 3 3.85 -12.91 7.89
CA ALA A 3 2.38 -12.96 7.90
C ALA A 3 1.73 -11.90 8.82
N ASN A 4 2.31 -11.64 9.99
CA ASN A 4 1.79 -10.66 10.95
C ASN A 4 1.73 -9.21 10.43
N ARG A 5 2.59 -8.82 9.49
CA ARG A 5 2.63 -7.44 8.99
C ARG A 5 1.52 -7.21 7.98
N LEU A 6 1.35 -8.15 7.03
CA LEU A 6 0.30 -8.08 6.04
C LEU A 6 -1.08 -8.06 6.70
N GLU A 7 -1.33 -8.95 7.66
CA GLU A 7 -2.61 -9.03 8.36
C GLU A 7 -2.96 -7.73 9.08
N LYS A 8 -1.99 -7.13 9.81
CA LYS A 8 -2.19 -5.83 10.45
C LYS A 8 -2.49 -4.71 9.46
N LEU A 9 -1.78 -4.66 8.34
CA LEU A 9 -2.04 -3.66 7.30
C LEU A 9 -3.45 -3.83 6.70
N LEU A 10 -3.90 -5.08 6.52
CA LEU A 10 -5.26 -5.39 6.07
C LEU A 10 -6.31 -5.02 7.12
N GLU A 11 -6.01 -5.10 8.41
CA GLU A 11 -6.90 -4.60 9.47
C GLU A 11 -6.96 -3.07 9.50
N PHE A 12 -5.82 -2.38 9.39
CA PHE A 12 -5.81 -0.92 9.36
C PHE A 12 -6.55 -0.37 8.15
N ILE A 13 -6.34 -0.94 6.96
CA ILE A 13 -7.00 -0.43 5.75
C ILE A 13 -8.51 -0.69 5.73
N LYS A 14 -9.03 -1.64 6.52
CA LYS A 14 -10.49 -1.79 6.70
C LYS A 14 -11.09 -0.60 7.44
N ASN A 15 -10.34 -0.03 8.39
CA ASN A 15 -10.76 1.15 9.13
C ASN A 15 -10.50 2.43 8.31
N GLU A 16 -9.41 2.46 7.55
CA GLU A 16 -8.98 3.62 6.76
C GLU A 16 -8.74 3.24 5.28
N PRO A 17 -9.78 2.90 4.51
CA PRO A 17 -9.64 2.40 3.13
C PRO A 17 -9.16 3.46 2.14
N GLY A 18 -9.25 4.74 2.53
CA GLY A 18 -8.74 5.88 1.76
C GLY A 18 -7.32 6.29 2.12
N ASP A 19 -6.67 5.64 3.10
CA ASP A 19 -5.33 6.03 3.50
C ASP A 19 -4.30 5.56 2.45
N PRO A 20 -3.61 6.50 1.79
CA PRO A 20 -2.69 6.14 0.72
C PRO A 20 -1.37 5.53 1.25
N PHE A 21 -1.01 5.78 2.51
CA PHE A 21 0.14 5.15 3.14
C PHE A 21 -0.11 3.67 3.42
N LEU A 22 -1.29 3.29 3.91
CA LEU A 22 -1.65 1.90 4.10
C LEU A 22 -1.68 1.13 2.78
N LYS A 23 -2.19 1.75 1.70
CA LYS A 23 -2.16 1.17 0.35
C LYS A 23 -0.73 0.95 -0.15
N TYR A 24 0.18 1.91 0.07
CA TYR A 24 1.58 1.79 -0.35
C TYR A 24 2.32 0.72 0.45
N ALA A 25 2.07 0.68 1.76
CA ALA A 25 2.63 -0.34 2.64
C ALA A 25 2.15 -1.75 2.25
N LEU A 26 0.86 -1.92 1.91
CA LEU A 26 0.33 -3.19 1.40
C LEU A 26 0.98 -3.58 0.09
N ALA A 27 1.08 -2.65 -0.87
CA ALA A 27 1.72 -2.90 -2.15
C ALA A 27 3.16 -3.42 -1.98
N THR A 28 3.93 -2.76 -1.11
CA THR A 28 5.32 -3.14 -0.81
C THR A 28 5.41 -4.48 -0.08
N GLU A 29 4.45 -4.77 0.81
CA GLU A 29 4.40 -6.05 1.52
C GLU A 29 4.07 -7.21 0.57
N TYR A 30 3.12 -7.03 -0.35
CA TYR A 30 2.81 -8.03 -1.38
C TYR A 30 4.00 -8.28 -2.32
N LEU A 31 4.77 -7.25 -2.69
CA LEU A 31 6.04 -7.45 -3.44
C LEU A 31 7.03 -8.30 -2.65
N ARG A 32 7.18 -8.07 -1.34
CA ARG A 32 8.05 -8.88 -0.47
C ARG A 32 7.60 -10.33 -0.34
N LEU A 33 6.32 -10.60 -0.55
CA LEU A 33 5.72 -11.93 -0.49
C LEU A 33 5.72 -12.63 -1.86
N ASP A 34 6.38 -12.06 -2.87
CA ASP A 34 6.43 -12.58 -4.24
C ASP A 34 5.04 -12.60 -4.91
N ASP A 35 4.16 -11.67 -4.53
CA ASP A 35 2.80 -11.50 -5.09
C ASP A 35 2.69 -10.15 -5.84
N PRO A 36 3.36 -10.02 -7.02
CA PRO A 36 3.46 -8.76 -7.74
C PRO A 36 2.13 -8.29 -8.34
N ASP A 37 1.23 -9.22 -8.67
CA ASP A 37 -0.11 -8.89 -9.18
C ASP A 37 -0.90 -8.07 -8.16
N LYS A 38 -0.97 -8.53 -6.90
CA LYS A 38 -1.64 -7.77 -5.85
C LYS A 38 -0.93 -6.46 -5.56
N ALA A 39 0.39 -6.46 -5.54
CA ALA A 39 1.14 -5.22 -5.34
C ALA A 39 0.79 -4.18 -6.41
N LEU A 40 0.75 -4.60 -7.68
CA LEU A 40 0.40 -3.74 -8.80
C LEU A 40 -1.02 -3.16 -8.65
N GLN A 41 -1.99 -3.96 -8.21
CA GLN A 41 -3.35 -3.47 -7.95
C GLN A 41 -3.37 -2.31 -6.95
N TYR A 42 -2.65 -2.42 -5.84
CA TYR A 42 -2.57 -1.34 -4.85
C TYR A 42 -1.82 -0.11 -5.37
N TYR A 43 -0.74 -0.29 -6.11
CA TYR A 43 -0.03 0.84 -6.75
C TYR A 43 -0.91 1.56 -7.79
N GLN A 44 -1.69 0.81 -8.56
CA GLN A 44 -2.55 1.36 -9.59
C GLN A 44 -3.75 2.09 -8.98
N ASP A 45 -4.30 1.58 -7.88
CA ASP A 45 -5.30 2.27 -7.07
C ASP A 45 -4.74 3.59 -6.52
N LEU A 46 -3.51 3.59 -6.02
CA LEU A 46 -2.82 4.80 -5.55
C LEU A 46 -2.64 5.85 -6.64
N ILE A 47 -2.16 5.45 -7.81
CA ILE A 47 -1.95 6.39 -8.93
C ILE A 47 -3.29 6.93 -9.45
N THR A 48 -4.34 6.11 -9.41
CA THR A 48 -5.67 6.51 -9.90
C THR A 48 -6.38 7.44 -8.93
N ASN A 49 -6.40 7.09 -7.64
CA ASN A 49 -7.19 7.76 -6.61
C ASN A 49 -6.41 8.78 -5.79
N HIS A 50 -5.07 8.69 -5.76
CA HIS A 50 -4.20 9.51 -4.92
C HIS A 50 -3.01 10.06 -5.72
N LYS A 51 -3.29 10.71 -6.86
CA LYS A 51 -2.26 11.33 -7.73
C LYS A 51 -1.30 12.26 -6.97
N GLU A 52 -1.79 12.95 -5.96
CA GLU A 52 -1.00 13.88 -5.13
C GLU A 52 -0.12 13.16 -4.08
N TYR A 53 -0.48 11.93 -3.69
CA TYR A 53 0.25 11.16 -2.68
C TYR A 53 1.64 10.72 -3.18
N VAL A 54 1.75 10.38 -4.46
CA VAL A 54 3.05 10.06 -5.08
C VAL A 54 3.98 11.26 -5.03
N GLY A 55 3.43 12.48 -5.19
CA GLY A 55 4.18 13.73 -5.09
C GLY A 55 4.64 14.06 -3.68
N THR A 56 3.84 13.77 -2.65
CA THR A 56 4.19 14.06 -1.25
C THR A 56 5.15 13.04 -0.63
N TYR A 57 5.08 11.76 -1.00
CA TYR A 57 6.04 10.75 -0.53
C TYR A 57 7.47 11.01 -1.06
N TYR A 58 7.59 11.62 -2.24
CA TYR A 58 8.88 11.99 -2.82
C TYR A 58 9.58 13.16 -2.09
N HIS A 59 8.85 13.92 -1.25
CA HIS A 59 9.39 15.08 -0.52
C HIS A 59 9.77 14.78 0.95
N LEU A 60 9.56 13.56 1.43
CA LEU A 60 9.95 13.11 2.78
C LEU A 60 11.26 12.28 2.76
N GLY A 61 12.16 12.61 1.82
CA GLY A 61 13.53 12.09 1.77
C GLY A 61 14.45 12.79 2.76
#